data_AF-A0A0K2YP59-F1
#
_entry.id   AF-A0A0K2YP59-F1
#
_cell.length_a   1.000
_cell.length_b   1.000
_cell.length_c   1.000
_cell.angle_alpha   90.00
_cell.angle_beta   90.00
_cell.angle_gamma   90.00
#
_symmetry.space_group_name_H-M   'P 1'
#
loop_
_entity.id
_entity.type
_entity.pdbx_description
1 polymer ?
#
loop_
_entity_poly.entity_id
_entity_poly.type
_entity_poly.pdbx_seq_one_letter_code
_entity_poly.pdbx_strand_id
1 'polypeptide(L)'
;MRRNGIGRRFALPGIAAVLLAGCSGEGPPDAVIEISNVQFGPADVTVPVGGTVEWRFDDGGVLHHVAAEPRLGVEGEFDSGIAGVGTFRHTFDRAGTYVYTCSVHRYMTGTVTVE
;
A
#
# COMPACT_ATOMS: atom_id res chain seq x y z
N MET A 1 28.93 -34.91 64.76
CA MET A 1 27.58 -34.86 65.37
C MET A 1 26.72 -33.82 64.64
N ARG A 2 25.51 -34.22 64.26
CA ARG A 2 24.27 -33.42 64.06
C ARG A 2 24.12 -32.57 62.77
N ARG A 3 23.15 -33.05 61.98
CA ARG A 3 22.35 -32.48 60.90
C ARG A 3 21.66 -31.15 61.24
N ASN A 4 21.44 -30.32 60.22
CA ASN A 4 20.19 -29.60 59.85
C ASN A 4 20.51 -28.77 58.59
N GLY A 5 19.79 -28.73 57.46
CA GLY A 5 18.39 -29.04 57.18
C GLY A 5 17.65 -27.76 56.75
N ILE A 6 17.28 -27.67 55.46
CA ILE A 6 16.21 -26.83 54.87
C ILE A 6 16.58 -25.33 54.64
N GLY A 7 16.35 -24.69 53.49
CA GLY A 7 15.63 -25.10 52.27
C GLY A 7 15.62 -24.03 51.16
N ARG A 8 15.17 -24.48 49.98
CA ARG A 8 14.55 -23.79 48.83
C ARG A 8 14.77 -22.27 48.68
N ARG A 9 15.27 -21.89 47.49
CA ARG A 9 14.54 -21.09 46.47
C ARG A 9 15.37 -21.05 45.18
N PHE A 10 15.00 -21.86 44.18
CA PHE A 10 15.41 -21.61 42.80
C PHE A 10 14.53 -20.48 42.27
N ALA A 11 15.08 -19.27 42.16
CA ALA A 11 14.46 -18.20 41.39
C ALA A 11 14.93 -18.38 39.94
N LEU A 12 14.02 -18.87 39.08
CA LEU A 12 14.18 -18.76 37.63
C LEU A 12 13.89 -17.30 37.27
N PRO A 13 14.81 -16.54 36.65
CA PRO A 13 14.44 -15.31 36.00
C PRO A 13 13.63 -15.69 34.75
N GLY A 14 12.32 -15.42 34.79
CA GLY A 14 11.49 -15.45 33.60
C GLY A 14 12.02 -14.42 32.61
N ILE A 15 12.52 -14.89 31.48
CA ILE A 15 12.89 -14.03 30.35
C ILE A 15 11.57 -13.44 29.84
N ALA A 16 11.37 -12.16 30.11
CA ALA A 16 10.32 -11.38 29.47
C ALA A 16 10.67 -11.26 27.99
N ALA A 17 9.96 -12.01 27.14
CA ALA A 17 9.99 -11.80 25.70
C ALA A 17 9.32 -10.44 25.43
N VAL A 18 10.14 -9.42 25.17
CA VAL A 18 9.66 -8.16 24.61
C VAL A 18 9.28 -8.45 23.17
N LEU A 19 7.99 -8.67 22.93
CA LEU A 19 7.43 -8.65 21.58
C LEU A 19 7.52 -7.20 21.09
N LEU A 20 8.56 -6.91 20.31
CA LEU A 20 8.55 -5.75 19.43
C LEU A 20 7.44 -6.01 18.41
N ALA A 21 6.23 -5.55 18.73
CA ALA A 21 5.19 -5.35 17.75
C ALA A 21 5.70 -4.27 16.79
N GLY A 22 6.43 -4.70 15.76
CA GLY A 22 6.71 -3.86 14.61
C GLY A 22 5.35 -3.48 14.03
N CYS A 23 4.99 -2.21 14.13
CA CYS A 23 3.95 -1.66 13.29
C CYS A 23 4.44 -1.87 11.85
N SER A 24 3.89 -2.84 11.14
CA SER A 24 4.07 -2.97 9.70
C SER A 24 3.40 -1.77 9.04
N GLY A 25 4.07 -0.62 9.08
CA GLY A 25 3.78 0.46 8.15
C GLY A 25 4.26 -0.01 6.79
N GLU A 26 3.37 -0.03 5.80
CA GLU A 26 3.75 -0.26 4.41
C GLU A 26 4.92 0.67 4.07
N GLY A 27 5.96 0.14 3.44
CA GLY A 27 7.14 0.93 3.06
C GLY A 27 6.80 2.12 2.16
N PRO A 28 7.79 2.98 1.84
CA PRO A 28 7.58 4.01 0.82
C PRO A 28 7.10 3.37 -0.49
N PRO A 29 6.22 4.04 -1.25
CA PRO A 29 5.76 3.51 -2.53
C PRO A 29 6.91 3.51 -3.54
N ASP A 30 6.85 2.61 -4.51
CA ASP A 30 7.79 2.54 -5.64
C ASP A 30 7.54 3.65 -6.65
N ALA A 31 6.28 4.09 -6.79
CA ALA A 31 5.91 5.24 -7.61
C ALA A 31 4.80 6.07 -6.95
N VAL A 32 4.83 7.38 -7.20
CA VAL A 32 3.80 8.33 -6.77
C VAL A 32 3.24 9.02 -8.01
N ILE A 33 1.92 9.06 -8.12
CA ILE A 33 1.18 9.75 -9.17
C ILE A 33 0.34 10.84 -8.51
N GLU A 34 0.69 12.09 -8.78
CA GLU A 34 -0.08 13.25 -8.34
C GLU A 34 -1.28 13.45 -9.28
N ILE A 35 -2.47 13.63 -8.71
CA ILE A 35 -3.68 14.00 -9.42
C ILE A 35 -3.91 15.48 -9.19
N SER A 36 -3.59 16.29 -10.20
CA SER A 36 -3.75 17.74 -10.17
C SER A 36 -4.02 18.26 -11.58
N ASN A 37 -4.64 19.44 -11.69
CA ASN A 37 -4.95 20.06 -12.97
C ASN A 37 -5.73 19.12 -13.91
N VAL A 38 -6.63 18.30 -13.34
CA VAL A 38 -7.43 17.29 -14.07
C VAL A 38 -6.57 16.32 -14.89
N GLN A 39 -5.42 15.90 -14.35
CA GLN A 39 -4.43 15.03 -15.01
C GLN A 39 -3.80 14.05 -14.00
N PHE A 40 -3.30 12.92 -14.52
CA PHE A 40 -2.38 12.03 -13.79
C PHE A 40 -0.94 12.47 -14.07
N GLY A 41 -0.13 12.71 -13.04
CA GLY A 41 1.24 13.21 -13.15
C GLY A 41 2.24 12.45 -12.28
N PRO A 42 3.14 11.63 -12.86
CA PRO A 42 3.14 11.20 -14.26
C PRO A 42 1.93 10.31 -14.59
N ALA A 43 1.53 10.27 -15.86
CA ALA A 43 0.45 9.38 -16.31
C ALA A 43 0.91 7.92 -16.41
N ASP A 44 2.19 7.69 -16.66
CA ASP A 44 2.75 6.37 -16.84
C ASP A 44 3.90 6.14 -15.87
N VAL A 45 3.92 4.98 -15.21
CA VAL A 45 4.97 4.58 -14.27
C VAL A 45 5.35 3.12 -14.47
N THR A 46 6.59 2.78 -14.08
CA THR A 46 7.07 1.40 -14.01
C THR A 46 7.44 1.06 -12.58
N VAL A 47 7.00 -0.09 -12.09
CA VAL A 47 7.29 -0.60 -10.74
C VAL A 47 7.71 -2.07 -10.80
N PRO A 48 8.47 -2.59 -9.83
CA PRO A 48 8.79 -4.01 -9.80
C PRO A 48 7.56 -4.87 -9.48
N VAL A 49 7.61 -6.17 -9.79
CA VAL A 49 6.64 -7.14 -9.22
C VAL A 49 6.64 -7.08 -7.69
N GLY A 50 5.46 -6.95 -7.09
CA GLY A 50 5.25 -6.68 -5.66
C GLY A 50 5.36 -5.20 -5.28
N GLY A 51 5.56 -4.32 -6.27
CA GLY A 51 5.71 -2.88 -6.07
C GLY A 51 4.37 -2.19 -5.82
N THR A 52 4.43 -1.08 -5.09
CA THR A 52 3.26 -0.28 -4.70
C THR A 52 3.25 1.07 -5.39
N VAL A 53 2.14 1.40 -6.03
CA VAL A 53 1.87 2.74 -6.58
C VAL A 53 0.94 3.49 -5.62
N GLU A 54 1.24 4.77 -5.37
CA GLU A 54 0.40 5.70 -4.62
C GLU A 54 -0.13 6.81 -5.52
N TRP A 55 -1.45 6.95 -5.60
CA TRP A 55 -2.11 8.09 -6.23
C TRP A 55 -2.51 9.10 -5.16
N ARG A 56 -2.22 10.38 -5.40
CA ARG A 56 -2.50 11.48 -4.49
C ARG A 56 -3.48 12.45 -5.11
N PHE A 57 -4.57 12.72 -4.40
CA PHE A 57 -5.63 13.59 -4.85
C PHE A 57 -5.34 15.02 -4.36
N ASP A 58 -4.71 15.83 -5.21
CA ASP A 58 -4.28 17.20 -4.90
C ASP A 58 -4.75 18.21 -5.97
N ASP A 59 -6.02 18.09 -6.35
CA ASP A 59 -6.65 18.95 -7.36
C ASP A 59 -7.68 19.91 -6.72
N GLY A 60 -7.35 20.43 -5.53
CA GLY A 60 -8.21 21.42 -4.85
C GLY A 60 -9.62 20.93 -4.49
N GLY A 61 -9.82 19.63 -4.33
CA GLY A 61 -11.12 19.01 -4.05
C GLY A 61 -11.93 18.61 -5.28
N VAL A 62 -11.40 18.80 -6.49
CA VAL A 62 -12.01 18.26 -7.72
C VAL A 62 -12.07 16.74 -7.62
N LEU A 63 -13.24 16.17 -7.92
CA LEU A 63 -13.49 14.75 -7.77
C LEU A 63 -12.84 13.93 -8.88
N HIS A 64 -12.05 12.95 -8.49
CA HIS A 64 -11.36 12.02 -9.37
C HIS A 64 -11.63 10.59 -8.96
N HIS A 65 -11.13 9.69 -9.80
CA HIS A 65 -11.27 8.26 -9.66
C HIS A 65 -10.04 7.62 -10.32
N VAL A 66 -9.50 6.58 -9.71
CA VAL A 66 -8.43 5.74 -10.24
C VAL A 66 -8.93 4.32 -10.28
N ALA A 67 -9.06 3.76 -11.47
CA ALA A 67 -9.50 2.38 -11.62
C ALA A 67 -8.96 1.73 -12.88
N ALA A 68 -8.66 0.43 -12.76
CA ALA A 68 -8.24 -0.40 -13.87
C ALA A 68 -9.31 -0.47 -14.98
N GLU A 69 -8.86 -0.56 -16.23
CA GLU A 69 -9.70 -0.83 -17.39
C GLU A 69 -9.12 -1.99 -18.22
N PRO A 70 -9.94 -2.96 -18.66
CA PRO A 70 -11.37 -3.10 -18.38
C PRO A 70 -11.66 -3.63 -16.96
N ARG A 71 -12.75 -3.15 -16.33
CA ARG A 71 -13.25 -3.69 -15.06
C ARG A 71 -13.98 -5.02 -15.28
N LEU A 72 -13.26 -6.13 -15.23
CA LEU A 72 -13.79 -7.46 -15.55
C LEU A 72 -14.00 -8.37 -14.32
N GLY A 73 -13.80 -7.89 -13.10
CA GLY A 73 -13.84 -8.73 -11.90
C GLY A 73 -12.67 -9.72 -11.83
N VAL A 74 -11.54 -9.39 -12.49
CA VAL A 74 -10.39 -10.28 -12.68
C VAL A 74 -9.22 -9.87 -11.80
N GLU A 75 -8.22 -10.74 -11.66
CA GLU A 75 -6.99 -10.45 -10.93
C GLU A 75 -6.28 -9.20 -11.49
N GLY A 76 -5.90 -8.28 -10.60
CA GLY A 76 -5.27 -7.00 -10.96
C GLY A 76 -6.25 -5.84 -11.15
N GLU A 77 -7.54 -6.04 -10.88
CA GLU A 77 -8.50 -4.95 -10.76
C GLU A 77 -8.25 -4.12 -9.49
N PHE A 78 -8.32 -2.80 -9.63
CA PHE A 78 -8.26 -1.85 -8.54
C PHE A 78 -9.21 -0.70 -8.81
N ASP A 79 -9.75 -0.12 -7.74
CA ASP A 79 -10.71 0.99 -7.78
C ASP A 79 -10.55 1.80 -6.49
N SER A 80 -10.25 3.09 -6.62
CA SER A 80 -10.07 4.01 -5.48
C SER A 80 -11.40 4.48 -4.88
N GLY A 81 -12.52 4.23 -5.53
CA GLY A 81 -13.73 5.03 -5.40
C GLY A 81 -13.52 6.46 -5.91
N ILE A 82 -14.58 7.27 -5.82
CA ILE A 82 -14.50 8.70 -6.15
C ILE A 82 -14.00 9.48 -4.92
N ALA A 83 -12.92 10.24 -5.09
CA ALA A 83 -12.34 11.07 -4.05
C ALA A 83 -11.86 12.41 -4.61
N GLY A 84 -11.89 13.47 -3.79
CA GLY A 84 -11.34 14.78 -4.15
C GLY A 84 -10.06 15.15 -3.40
N VAL A 85 -9.73 14.40 -2.36
CA VAL A 85 -8.55 14.58 -1.49
C VAL A 85 -8.10 13.23 -0.94
N GLY A 86 -6.85 13.16 -0.47
CA GLY A 86 -6.29 11.98 0.18
C GLY A 86 -5.42 11.14 -0.76
N THR A 87 -5.22 9.86 -0.40
CA THR A 87 -4.32 8.96 -1.12
C THR A 87 -4.98 7.61 -1.36
N PHE A 88 -4.70 7.01 -2.51
CA PHE A 88 -5.04 5.62 -2.83
C PHE A 88 -3.74 4.85 -3.12
N ARG A 89 -3.61 3.61 -2.61
CA ARG A 89 -2.45 2.76 -2.85
C ARG A 89 -2.87 1.41 -3.39
N HIS A 90 -2.09 0.88 -4.33
CA HIS A 90 -2.27 -0.47 -4.86
C HIS A 90 -0.91 -1.14 -5.07
N THR A 91 -0.80 -2.39 -4.61
CA THR A 91 0.38 -3.24 -4.79
C THR A 91 0.14 -4.20 -5.95
N PHE A 92 1.08 -4.27 -6.88
CA PHE A 92 0.97 -5.06 -8.09
C PHE A 92 1.80 -6.34 -8.00
N ASP A 93 1.16 -7.48 -7.76
CA ASP A 93 1.86 -8.75 -7.52
C ASP A 93 2.18 -9.55 -8.79
N ARG A 94 1.86 -9.01 -9.98
CA ARG A 94 2.06 -9.71 -11.26
C ARG A 94 2.61 -8.77 -12.31
N ALA A 95 3.60 -9.26 -13.05
CA ALA A 95 4.13 -8.55 -14.21
C ALA A 95 3.04 -8.36 -15.27
N GLY A 96 3.06 -7.21 -15.94
CA GLY A 96 2.04 -6.84 -16.91
C GLY A 96 1.95 -5.34 -17.14
N THR A 97 0.99 -4.92 -17.95
CA THR A 97 0.65 -3.51 -18.14
C THR A 97 -0.81 -3.30 -17.77
N TYR A 98 -1.04 -2.39 -16.83
CA TYR A 98 -2.35 -2.07 -16.28
C TYR A 98 -2.74 -0.68 -16.74
N VAL A 99 -3.73 -0.60 -17.63
CA VAL A 99 -4.32 0.68 -18.03
C VAL A 99 -5.33 1.09 -16.96
N TYR A 100 -5.31 2.36 -16.58
CA TYR A 100 -6.28 2.91 -15.62
C TYR A 100 -6.83 4.25 -16.09
N THR A 101 -8.03 4.58 -15.60
CA THR A 101 -8.76 5.77 -16.03
C THR A 101 -9.47 6.46 -14.87
N CYS A 102 -9.89 7.71 -15.12
CA CYS A 102 -10.89 8.39 -14.30
C CYS A 102 -12.26 8.34 -14.97
N SER A 103 -13.28 7.84 -14.27
CA SER A 103 -14.66 7.82 -14.80
C SER A 103 -15.31 9.21 -14.84
N VAL A 104 -14.88 10.14 -14.00
CA VAL A 104 -15.39 11.53 -13.95
C VAL A 104 -14.86 12.33 -15.15
N HIS A 105 -13.57 12.18 -15.44
CA HIS A 105 -12.85 12.85 -16.51
C HIS A 105 -12.31 11.82 -17.49
N ARG A 106 -13.15 11.36 -18.42
CA ARG A 106 -12.88 10.18 -19.28
C ARG A 106 -11.66 10.28 -20.21
N TYR A 107 -10.99 11.43 -20.26
CA TYR A 107 -9.74 11.65 -20.99
C TYR A 107 -8.50 11.43 -20.13
N MET A 108 -8.64 11.34 -18.80
CA MET A 108 -7.54 10.98 -17.91
C MET A 108 -7.32 9.47 -18.00
N THR A 109 -6.22 9.11 -18.64
CA THR A 109 -5.75 7.73 -18.80
C THR A 109 -4.30 7.68 -18.38
N GLY A 110 -3.90 6.58 -17.75
CA GLY A 110 -2.51 6.29 -17.44
C GLY A 110 -2.23 4.80 -17.52
N THR A 111 -0.95 4.44 -17.38
CA THR A 111 -0.50 3.06 -17.36
C THR A 111 0.45 2.77 -16.20
N VAL A 112 0.33 1.58 -15.62
CA VAL A 112 1.34 1.02 -14.72
C VAL A 112 1.94 -0.19 -15.41
N THR A 113 3.23 -0.13 -15.72
CA THR A 113 4.01 -1.30 -16.17
C THR A 113 4.65 -1.97 -14.96
N VAL A 114 4.52 -3.28 -14.87
CA VAL A 114 5.06 -4.10 -13.78
C VAL A 114 6.03 -5.10 -14.37
N GLU A 115 7.29 -5.06 -13.95
CA GLU A 115 8.38 -5.90 -14.48
C GLU A 115 9.34 -6.45 -13.42
#